data_AF-A0A6J7FHV5-F1
#
_entry.id   AF-A0A6J7FHV5-F1
#
_cell.length_a   1.000
_cell.length_b   1.000
_cell.length_c   1.000
_cell.angle_alpha   90.00
_cell.angle_beta   90.00
_cell.angle_gamma   90.00
#
_symmetry.space_group_name_H-M   'P 1'
#
loop_
_entity.id
_entity.type
_entity.pdbx_description
1 polymer ?
#
loop_
_entity_poly.entity_id
_entity_poly.type
_entity_poly.pdbx_seq_one_letter_code
_entity_poly.pdbx_strand_id
1 'polypeptide(L)'
;MLGTILSILPTAVIPFRRNETLPDEPTVLTYEQVEELGRELDDLRARTVAKLGDEDREYIYKIIKAQRGLEITGRALMYLPFVPPAWLAGVGALGVAKILDNMEIGHNVMHGQYDWMREPGLNSEVFEWDTVCPADQWKHSHNYMHHTFTNIVGMDRDIGYGILRMDQDQKWNPYYLGNPVYAFLLMTFFEWGVMLHDLETENIVAGKRKWHDVKPLLQGMWRKAGKQALKDYVIFPALTGPFFASTVVGNVAANLIRNVWTYSIIFCGHFPTGVQTFSKEETADESRGEWYVRQMLGSANIEGSPLFHIMSGNLSHQIEHHLFPDLPAHRYPQIAPEVKALCQKYDLPYNTGGFFHQIGTVWGKIFKLALPNSLTGSAAPASVIVERKKTDAA
;
A
#
# COMPACT_ATOMS: atom_id res chain seq x y z
N MET A 1 -27.44 -51.60 18.42
CA MET A 1 -26.02 -51.93 18.62
C MET A 1 -25.40 -52.04 17.24
N LEU A 2 -24.81 -50.99 16.68
CA LEU A 2 -23.43 -50.52 16.86
C LEU A 2 -23.42 -49.11 16.19
N GLY A 3 -23.07 -47.97 16.81
CA GLY A 3 -21.83 -47.68 17.53
C GLY A 3 -20.65 -47.93 16.57
N THR A 4 -19.82 -46.98 16.14
CA THR A 4 -19.21 -45.89 16.92
C THR A 4 -18.26 -45.09 15.99
N ILE A 5 -18.01 -43.81 16.34
CA ILE A 5 -16.78 -43.00 16.09
C ILE A 5 -16.48 -42.57 14.65
N LEU A 6 -17.00 -41.41 14.26
CA LEU A 6 -16.24 -40.49 13.40
C LEU A 6 -15.43 -39.57 14.33
N SER A 7 -14.12 -39.81 14.36
CA SER A 7 -13.15 -39.06 15.14
C SER A 7 -13.11 -37.61 14.64
N ILE A 8 -13.56 -36.70 15.50
CA ILE A 8 -13.36 -35.26 15.37
C ILE A 8 -11.84 -35.04 15.48
N LEU A 9 -11.19 -34.73 14.36
CA LEU A 9 -9.83 -34.21 14.37
C LEU A 9 -9.86 -32.85 15.10
N PRO A 10 -8.99 -32.62 16.10
CA PRO A 10 -8.93 -31.34 16.76
C PRO A 10 -8.49 -30.31 15.73
N THR A 11 -9.36 -29.33 15.45
CA THR A 11 -8.99 -28.09 14.78
C THR A 11 -7.82 -27.52 15.58
N ALA A 12 -6.63 -27.51 14.98
CA ALA A 12 -5.48 -26.83 15.56
C ALA A 12 -5.79 -25.33 15.56
N VAL A 13 -6.44 -24.87 16.64
CA VAL A 13 -6.55 -23.46 16.96
C VAL A 13 -5.14 -23.03 17.34
N ILE A 14 -4.41 -22.50 16.37
CA ILE A 14 -3.18 -21.76 16.63
C ILE A 14 -3.59 -20.62 17.58
N PRO A 15 -3.02 -20.54 18.80
CA PRO A 15 -3.43 -19.53 19.75
C PRO A 15 -3.01 -18.16 19.21
N PHE A 16 -3.98 -17.43 18.68
CA PHE A 16 -3.85 -16.00 18.44
C PHE A 16 -3.55 -15.37 19.79
N ARG A 17 -2.37 -14.77 19.92
CA ARG A 17 -2.00 -14.01 21.11
C ARG A 17 -2.91 -12.78 21.14
N ARG A 18 -4.05 -12.90 21.84
CA ARG A 18 -4.89 -11.79 22.29
C ARG A 18 -4.03 -10.93 23.21
N ASN A 19 -3.30 -9.98 22.66
CA ASN A 19 -2.82 -8.86 23.44
C ASN A 19 -3.69 -7.68 23.05
N GLU A 20 -4.36 -7.12 24.06
CA GLU A 20 -5.37 -6.06 24.02
C GLU A 20 -6.78 -6.58 23.72
N THR A 21 -7.54 -6.75 24.80
CA THR A 21 -8.99 -6.91 24.79
C THR A 21 -9.60 -5.73 24.06
N LEU A 22 -10.26 -5.97 22.93
CA LEU A 22 -11.23 -5.02 22.39
C LEU A 22 -12.20 -4.67 23.54
N PRO A 23 -12.50 -3.38 23.78
CA PRO A 23 -13.52 -3.02 24.76
C PRO A 23 -14.84 -3.74 24.42
N ASP A 24 -15.59 -4.18 25.43
CA ASP A 24 -16.87 -4.88 25.23
C ASP A 24 -17.94 -3.96 24.60
N GLU A 25 -17.71 -2.64 24.61
CA GLU A 25 -18.57 -1.61 23.99
C GLU A 25 -17.78 -0.82 22.92
N PRO A 26 -18.38 -0.51 21.76
CA PRO A 26 -17.73 0.26 20.71
C PRO A 26 -17.42 1.68 21.19
N THR A 27 -16.24 2.22 20.85
CA THR A 27 -15.91 3.62 21.13
C THR A 27 -16.87 4.52 20.35
N VAL A 28 -17.58 5.42 21.04
CA VAL A 28 -18.48 6.39 20.39
C VAL A 28 -17.84 7.77 20.41
N LEU A 29 -17.55 8.32 19.23
CA LEU A 29 -17.08 9.70 19.10
C LEU A 29 -18.26 10.65 18.90
N THR A 30 -18.37 11.64 19.79
CA THR A 30 -19.33 12.73 19.64
C THR A 30 -18.95 13.65 18.48
N TYR A 31 -19.92 14.35 17.92
CA TYR A 31 -19.70 15.34 16.85
C TYR A 31 -18.61 16.36 17.22
N GLU A 32 -18.64 16.90 18.45
CA GLU A 32 -17.64 17.85 18.94
C GLU A 32 -16.22 17.26 19.02
N GLN A 33 -16.10 15.99 19.44
CA GLN A 33 -14.81 15.31 19.50
C GLN A 33 -14.20 15.11 18.10
N VAL A 34 -15.03 14.75 17.11
CA VAL A 34 -14.59 14.58 15.72
C VAL A 34 -14.08 15.91 15.15
N GLU A 35 -14.81 17.00 15.38
CA GLU A 35 -14.41 18.32 14.91
C GLU A 35 -13.15 18.84 15.63
N GLU A 36 -12.98 18.53 16.91
CA GLU A 36 -11.74 18.87 17.66
C GLU A 36 -10.54 18.06 17.16
N LEU A 37 -10.69 16.75 16.98
CA LEU A 37 -9.65 15.89 16.40
C LEU A 37 -9.22 16.40 15.02
N GLY A 38 -10.18 16.78 14.18
CA GLY A 38 -9.89 17.34 12.86
C GLY A 38 -9.04 18.60 12.92
N ARG A 39 -9.36 19.53 13.84
CA ARG A 39 -8.55 20.73 14.07
C ARG A 39 -7.15 20.41 14.57
N GLU A 40 -7.00 19.49 15.52
CA GLU A 40 -5.68 19.13 16.07
C GLU A 40 -4.77 18.47 15.01
N LEU A 41 -5.35 17.67 14.11
CA LEU A 41 -4.64 17.07 12.98
C LEU A 41 -4.27 18.10 11.90
N ASP A 42 -5.17 19.03 11.56
CA ASP A 42 -4.85 20.13 10.65
C ASP A 42 -3.74 21.04 11.22
N ASP A 43 -3.77 21.32 12.52
CA ASP A 43 -2.72 22.08 13.23
C ASP A 43 -1.37 21.34 13.24
N LEU A 44 -1.38 20.01 13.45
CA LEU A 44 -0.18 19.18 13.33
C LEU A 44 0.41 19.25 11.92
N ARG A 45 -0.43 19.12 10.89
CA ARG A 45 0.00 19.27 9.49
C ARG A 45 0.58 20.66 9.26
N ALA A 46 -0.11 21.72 9.66
CA ALA A 46 0.34 23.09 9.46
C ALA A 46 1.71 23.36 10.11
N ARG A 47 1.91 22.91 11.36
CA ARG A 47 3.20 23.00 12.06
C ARG A 47 4.31 22.21 11.36
N THR A 48 3.98 21.08 10.75
CA THR A 48 4.95 20.24 10.02
C THR A 48 5.34 20.90 8.70
N VAL A 49 4.36 21.40 7.93
CA VAL A 49 4.59 22.16 6.69
C VAL A 49 5.46 23.39 6.95
N ALA A 50 5.22 24.12 8.05
CA ALA A 50 5.99 25.30 8.41
C ALA A 50 7.48 25.04 8.70
N LYS A 51 7.86 23.77 8.94
CA LYS A 51 9.25 23.36 9.20
C LYS A 51 9.98 22.81 7.97
N LEU A 52 9.29 22.66 6.84
CA LEU A 52 9.90 22.13 5.62
C LEU A 52 11.03 23.05 5.15
N GLY A 53 12.17 22.46 4.79
CA GLY A 53 13.34 23.21 4.39
C GLY A 53 14.52 22.36 3.95
N ASP A 54 15.73 22.86 4.18
CA ASP A 54 16.96 22.25 3.66
C ASP A 54 17.18 20.81 4.16
N GLU A 55 16.69 20.46 5.35
CA GLU A 55 16.74 19.08 5.88
C GLU A 55 16.02 18.09 4.94
N ASP A 56 14.79 18.40 4.54
CA ASP A 56 13.96 17.57 3.66
C ASP A 56 14.57 17.47 2.25
N ARG A 57 15.07 18.61 1.74
CA ARG A 57 15.75 18.69 0.45
C ARG A 57 17.03 17.84 0.43
N GLU A 58 17.87 17.97 1.45
CA GLU A 58 19.09 17.19 1.55
C GLU A 58 18.78 15.70 1.71
N TYR A 59 17.73 15.36 2.45
CA TYR A 59 17.29 13.98 2.62
C TYR A 59 16.99 13.34 1.27
N ILE A 60 16.09 13.93 0.46
CA ILE A 60 15.70 13.33 -0.82
C ILE A 60 16.87 13.24 -1.80
N TYR A 61 17.76 14.23 -1.82
CA TYR A 61 18.98 14.16 -2.64
C TYR A 61 19.94 13.06 -2.20
N LYS A 62 20.09 12.81 -0.89
CA LYS A 62 20.89 11.68 -0.37
C LYS A 62 20.28 10.35 -0.80
N ILE A 63 18.95 10.20 -0.72
CA ILE A 63 18.24 8.99 -1.18
C ILE A 63 18.43 8.78 -2.69
N ILE A 64 18.23 9.81 -3.52
CA ILE A 64 18.43 9.73 -4.98
C ILE A 64 19.87 9.34 -5.31
N LYS A 65 20.87 9.92 -4.62
CA LYS A 65 22.28 9.58 -4.82
C LYS A 65 22.56 8.12 -4.45
N ALA A 66 22.02 7.63 -3.34
CA ALA A 66 22.17 6.25 -2.91
C ALA A 66 21.51 5.28 -3.91
N GLN A 67 20.27 5.56 -4.33
CA GLN A 67 19.54 4.79 -5.33
C GLN A 67 20.34 4.68 -6.64
N ARG A 68 20.82 5.79 -7.20
CA ARG A 68 21.61 5.81 -8.44
C ARG A 68 22.92 5.06 -8.28
N GLY A 69 23.60 5.20 -7.14
CA GLY A 69 24.83 4.48 -6.84
C GLY A 69 24.63 2.97 -6.79
N LEU A 70 23.54 2.51 -6.16
CA LEU A 70 23.14 1.10 -6.13
C LEU A 70 22.75 0.57 -7.51
N GLU A 71 22.04 1.35 -8.31
CA GLU A 71 21.68 0.97 -9.67
C GLU A 71 22.93 0.79 -10.54
N ILE A 72 23.84 1.77 -10.54
CA ILE A 72 25.11 1.71 -11.31
C ILE A 72 25.94 0.51 -10.84
N THR A 73 26.07 0.31 -9.53
CA THR A 73 26.83 -0.81 -8.95
C THR A 73 26.19 -2.14 -9.33
N GLY A 74 24.87 -2.26 -9.19
CA GLY A 74 24.12 -3.46 -9.55
C GLY A 74 24.32 -3.85 -11.00
N ARG A 75 24.20 -2.88 -11.91
CA ARG A 75 24.42 -3.07 -13.35
C ARG A 75 25.87 -3.39 -13.69
N ALA A 76 26.85 -2.78 -13.03
CA ALA A 76 28.27 -3.09 -13.23
C ALA A 76 28.62 -4.52 -12.79
N LEU A 77 28.06 -4.99 -11.68
CA LEU A 77 28.29 -6.35 -11.19
C LEU A 77 27.67 -7.44 -12.09
N MET A 78 26.70 -7.10 -12.95
CA MET A 78 26.18 -8.04 -13.97
C MET A 78 27.22 -8.44 -15.03
N TYR A 79 28.35 -7.71 -15.14
CA TYR A 79 29.48 -8.10 -16.00
C TYR A 79 30.35 -9.21 -15.40
N LEU A 80 30.10 -9.61 -14.15
CA LEU A 80 30.90 -10.60 -13.42
C LEU A 80 30.06 -11.82 -12.97
N PRO A 81 29.24 -12.43 -13.85
CA PRO A 81 28.35 -13.53 -13.43
C PRO A 81 29.09 -14.81 -13.02
N PHE A 82 30.35 -14.95 -13.46
CA PHE A 82 31.24 -16.06 -13.10
C PHE A 82 31.82 -15.94 -11.69
N VAL A 83 31.56 -14.83 -10.98
CA VAL A 83 31.85 -14.67 -9.55
C VAL A 83 30.50 -14.64 -8.82
N PRO A 84 29.96 -15.79 -8.36
CA PRO A 84 28.60 -15.86 -7.82
C PRO A 84 28.29 -14.84 -6.72
N PRO A 85 29.19 -14.56 -5.74
CA PRO A 85 28.94 -13.51 -4.76
C PRO A 85 28.79 -12.11 -5.38
N ALA A 86 29.56 -11.79 -6.43
CA ALA A 86 29.48 -10.51 -7.12
C ALA A 86 28.15 -10.36 -7.87
N TRP A 87 27.72 -11.43 -8.56
CA TRP A 87 26.42 -11.44 -9.24
C TRP A 87 25.24 -11.30 -8.26
N LEU A 88 25.26 -12.05 -7.15
CA LEU A 88 24.24 -11.95 -6.10
C LEU A 88 24.20 -10.55 -5.48
N ALA A 89 25.36 -9.95 -5.21
CA ALA A 89 25.45 -8.57 -4.75
C ALA A 89 24.92 -7.58 -5.81
N GLY A 90 25.14 -7.86 -7.10
CA GLY A 90 24.60 -7.08 -8.21
C GLY A 90 23.07 -7.10 -8.27
N VAL A 91 22.48 -8.29 -8.17
CA VAL A 91 21.02 -8.48 -8.09
C VAL A 91 20.45 -7.78 -6.86
N GLY A 92 21.08 -7.96 -5.69
CA GLY A 92 20.65 -7.33 -4.44
C GLY A 92 20.69 -5.81 -4.52
N ALA A 93 21.80 -5.23 -5.00
CA ALA A 93 21.95 -3.79 -5.17
C ALA A 93 20.90 -3.22 -6.14
N LEU A 94 20.66 -3.89 -7.27
CA LEU A 94 19.64 -3.47 -8.23
C LEU A 94 18.22 -3.61 -7.65
N GLY A 95 17.93 -4.67 -6.89
CA GLY A 95 16.67 -4.85 -6.18
C GLY A 95 16.40 -3.72 -5.18
N VAL A 96 17.39 -3.36 -4.36
CA VAL A 96 17.28 -2.23 -3.43
C VAL A 96 17.13 -0.90 -4.17
N ALA A 97 17.88 -0.67 -5.25
CA ALA A 97 17.73 0.53 -6.06
C ALA A 97 16.30 0.67 -6.62
N LYS A 98 15.72 -0.44 -7.11
CA LYS A 98 14.34 -0.47 -7.60
C LYS A 98 13.31 -0.24 -6.48
N ILE A 99 13.55 -0.74 -5.26
CA ILE A 99 12.70 -0.46 -4.10
C ILE A 99 12.73 1.03 -3.74
N LEU A 100 13.93 1.63 -3.64
CA LEU A 100 14.07 3.05 -3.30
C LEU A 100 13.45 3.95 -4.36
N ASP A 101 13.65 3.64 -5.65
CA ASP A 101 13.05 4.39 -6.74
C ASP A 101 11.52 4.30 -6.72
N ASN A 102 10.96 3.11 -6.45
CA ASN A 102 9.51 2.93 -6.43
C ASN A 102 8.85 3.56 -5.19
N MET A 103 9.39 3.31 -4.00
CA MET A 103 8.73 3.62 -2.73
C MET A 103 9.20 4.94 -2.10
N GLU A 104 10.50 5.14 -1.90
CA GLU A 104 11.00 6.32 -1.18
C GLU A 104 11.12 7.56 -2.07
N ILE A 105 11.33 7.37 -3.38
CA ILE A 105 11.44 8.46 -4.36
C ILE A 105 10.13 8.63 -5.12
N GLY A 106 9.78 7.69 -5.99
CA GLY A 106 8.73 7.86 -6.99
C GLY A 106 7.35 8.05 -6.39
N HIS A 107 6.92 7.15 -5.50
CA HIS A 107 5.67 7.28 -4.76
C HIS A 107 5.57 8.65 -4.05
N ASN A 108 6.61 9.01 -3.30
CA ASN A 108 6.63 10.24 -2.51
C ASN A 108 6.62 11.51 -3.36
N VAL A 109 7.42 11.57 -4.43
CA VAL A 109 7.46 12.71 -5.35
C VAL A 109 6.13 12.87 -6.08
N MET A 110 5.52 11.76 -6.54
CA MET A 110 4.25 11.83 -7.25
C MET A 110 3.04 12.13 -6.35
N HIS A 111 3.15 11.94 -5.04
CA HIS A 111 2.22 12.50 -4.04
C HIS A 111 2.35 14.01 -3.83
N GLY A 112 3.33 14.66 -4.48
CA GLY A 112 3.54 16.10 -4.35
C GLY A 112 4.35 16.51 -3.11
N GLN A 113 4.92 15.53 -2.39
CA GLN A 113 5.62 15.78 -1.13
C GLN A 113 6.83 16.73 -1.25
N TYR A 114 7.38 16.88 -2.46
CA TYR A 114 8.52 17.75 -2.75
C TYR A 114 8.19 18.94 -3.68
N ASP A 115 6.92 19.15 -4.03
CA ASP A 115 6.51 20.20 -4.99
C ASP A 115 6.82 21.61 -4.48
N TRP A 116 6.80 21.80 -3.15
CA TRP A 116 7.19 23.05 -2.50
C TRP A 116 8.63 23.45 -2.78
N MET A 117 9.52 22.50 -3.12
CA MET A 117 10.91 22.78 -3.47
C MET A 117 11.06 23.48 -4.83
N ARG A 118 10.06 23.34 -5.72
CA ARG A 118 10.08 23.84 -7.11
C ARG A 118 11.31 23.38 -7.91
N GLU A 119 11.79 22.17 -7.63
CA GLU A 119 12.94 21.60 -8.32
C GLU A 119 12.56 21.07 -9.71
N PRO A 120 13.30 21.44 -10.77
CA PRO A 120 13.07 20.89 -12.10
C PRO A 120 13.24 19.37 -12.11
N GLY A 121 12.18 18.64 -12.47
CA GLY A 121 12.21 17.18 -12.60
C GLY A 121 12.03 16.40 -11.29
N LEU A 122 11.90 17.06 -10.14
CA LEU A 122 11.58 16.43 -8.85
C LEU A 122 10.27 17.02 -8.29
N ASN A 123 9.18 16.78 -9.02
CA ASN A 123 7.84 17.23 -8.65
C ASN A 123 6.78 16.32 -9.27
N SER A 124 5.59 16.33 -8.70
CA SER A 124 4.48 15.44 -9.06
C SER A 124 3.98 15.60 -10.49
N GLU A 125 4.20 16.76 -11.12
CA GLU A 125 3.72 17.05 -12.48
C GLU A 125 4.49 16.24 -13.52
N VAL A 126 5.82 16.16 -13.40
CA VAL A 126 6.71 15.63 -14.46
C VAL A 126 7.47 14.38 -14.07
N PHE A 127 7.53 14.01 -12.79
CA PHE A 127 8.34 12.88 -12.35
C PHE A 127 7.83 11.57 -12.95
N GLU A 128 8.77 10.70 -13.37
CA GLU A 128 8.47 9.37 -13.87
C GLU A 128 9.40 8.32 -13.26
N TRP A 129 8.83 7.33 -12.58
CA TRP A 129 9.53 6.26 -11.88
C TRP A 129 9.89 5.04 -12.77
N ASP A 130 10.80 4.20 -12.26
CA ASP A 130 11.26 2.93 -12.84
C ASP A 130 10.27 1.77 -12.60
N THR A 131 9.03 1.94 -13.03
CA THR A 131 8.04 0.87 -13.11
C THR A 131 7.29 0.92 -14.43
N VAL A 132 6.46 -0.09 -14.71
CA VAL A 132 5.62 -0.14 -15.91
C VAL A 132 4.38 0.75 -15.83
N CYS A 133 3.90 1.10 -14.63
CA CYS A 133 2.69 1.91 -14.44
C CYS A 133 2.96 3.40 -14.72
N PRO A 134 2.29 4.04 -15.69
CA PRO A 134 2.40 5.49 -15.95
C PRO A 134 2.10 6.36 -14.73
N ALA A 135 2.86 7.46 -14.56
CA ALA A 135 2.71 8.33 -13.39
C ALA A 135 1.32 9.00 -13.32
N ASP A 136 0.77 9.41 -14.47
CA ASP A 136 -0.58 9.98 -14.56
C ASP A 136 -1.66 8.98 -14.12
N GLN A 137 -1.52 7.72 -14.50
CA GLN A 137 -2.45 6.66 -14.12
C GLN A 137 -2.34 6.33 -12.64
N TRP A 138 -1.12 6.21 -12.12
CA TRP A 138 -0.91 6.01 -10.69
C TRP A 138 -1.48 7.17 -9.86
N LYS A 139 -1.28 8.43 -10.27
CA LYS A 139 -1.88 9.60 -9.59
C LYS A 139 -3.41 9.56 -9.63
N HIS A 140 -4.02 9.08 -10.72
CA HIS A 140 -5.46 8.92 -10.80
C HIS A 140 -5.95 7.79 -9.87
N SER A 141 -5.42 6.58 -10.03
CA SER A 141 -5.90 5.40 -9.32
C SER A 141 -5.57 5.44 -7.83
N HIS A 142 -4.41 5.98 -7.45
CA HIS A 142 -3.96 5.98 -6.08
C HIS A 142 -4.20 7.33 -5.40
N ASN A 143 -3.66 8.44 -5.91
CA ASN A 143 -3.77 9.73 -5.21
C ASN A 143 -5.19 10.28 -5.20
N TYR A 144 -5.90 10.16 -6.32
CA TYR A 144 -7.29 10.61 -6.36
C TYR A 144 -8.23 9.53 -5.82
N MET A 145 -8.31 8.36 -6.45
CA MET A 145 -9.32 7.37 -6.08
C MET A 145 -9.07 6.76 -4.69
N HIS A 146 -7.89 6.22 -4.43
CA HIS A 146 -7.61 5.55 -3.16
C HIS A 146 -7.55 6.54 -1.98
N HIS A 147 -6.73 7.58 -2.01
CA HIS A 147 -6.61 8.52 -0.87
C HIS A 147 -7.89 9.33 -0.58
N THR A 148 -8.72 9.59 -1.60
CA THR A 148 -10.04 10.22 -1.35
C THR A 148 -11.00 9.22 -0.71
N PHE A 149 -11.07 7.99 -1.23
CA PHE A 149 -12.09 7.01 -0.88
C PHE A 149 -11.58 5.80 -0.08
N THR A 150 -10.44 5.94 0.63
CA THR A 150 -9.71 4.85 1.29
C THR A 150 -10.63 3.85 1.98
N ASN A 151 -10.51 2.59 1.57
CA ASN A 151 -11.25 1.44 2.09
C ASN A 151 -12.79 1.54 2.01
N ILE A 152 -13.34 2.43 1.17
CA ILE A 152 -14.78 2.45 0.86
C ILE A 152 -15.10 1.40 -0.20
N VAL A 153 -15.88 0.38 0.18
CA VAL A 153 -16.23 -0.76 -0.68
C VAL A 153 -16.99 -0.29 -1.92
N GLY A 154 -16.42 -0.61 -3.10
CA GLY A 154 -16.99 -0.22 -4.39
C GLY A 154 -16.75 1.23 -4.78
N MET A 155 -15.87 1.96 -4.07
CA MET A 155 -15.27 3.22 -4.52
C MET A 155 -13.74 3.07 -4.59
N ASP A 156 -13.12 2.56 -3.53
CA ASP A 156 -11.70 2.24 -3.51
C ASP A 156 -11.43 0.93 -4.23
N ARG A 157 -10.68 1.02 -5.32
CA ARG A 157 -10.28 -0.13 -6.12
C ARG A 157 -9.09 -0.85 -5.52
N ASP A 158 -8.29 -0.23 -4.66
CA ASP A 158 -7.13 -0.85 -4.03
C ASP A 158 -7.59 -1.96 -3.05
N ILE A 159 -8.87 -1.97 -2.65
CA ILE A 159 -9.53 -3.12 -1.99
C ILE A 159 -9.54 -4.33 -2.93
N GLY A 160 -8.49 -5.13 -2.81
CA GLY A 160 -8.33 -6.38 -3.57
C GLY A 160 -7.99 -6.19 -5.04
N TYR A 161 -7.71 -4.97 -5.50
CA TYR A 161 -7.26 -4.69 -6.87
C TYR A 161 -8.22 -5.19 -7.96
N GLY A 162 -9.52 -5.30 -7.66
CA GLY A 162 -10.54 -5.86 -8.56
C GLY A 162 -10.43 -7.38 -8.80
N ILE A 163 -9.44 -8.07 -8.22
CA ILE A 163 -9.20 -9.51 -8.43
C ILE A 163 -9.29 -10.34 -7.14
N LEU A 164 -9.11 -9.72 -5.97
CA LEU A 164 -9.20 -10.38 -4.68
C LEU A 164 -10.49 -9.95 -3.97
N ARG A 165 -11.06 -10.89 -3.23
CA ARG A 165 -12.03 -10.59 -2.18
C ARG A 165 -11.28 -10.23 -0.91
N MET A 166 -11.36 -8.98 -0.49
CA MET A 166 -10.66 -8.42 0.68
C MET A 166 -11.60 -7.91 1.77
N ASP A 167 -12.92 -8.02 1.55
CA ASP A 167 -13.92 -7.74 2.56
C ASP A 167 -15.04 -8.80 2.58
N GLN A 168 -15.70 -8.95 3.74
CA GLN A 168 -16.78 -9.92 3.92
C GLN A 168 -18.10 -9.53 3.25
N ASP A 169 -18.36 -8.24 3.08
CA ASP A 169 -19.58 -7.71 2.46
C ASP A 169 -19.52 -7.80 0.93
N GLN A 170 -18.32 -8.00 0.38
CA GLN A 170 -18.18 -8.39 -1.02
C GLN A 170 -18.85 -9.75 -1.26
N LYS A 171 -19.83 -9.78 -2.16
CA LYS A 171 -20.58 -10.98 -2.52
C LYS A 171 -19.64 -12.09 -2.99
N TRP A 172 -19.62 -13.20 -2.27
CA TRP A 172 -18.81 -14.36 -2.62
C TRP A 172 -19.35 -15.09 -3.86
N ASN A 173 -18.43 -15.65 -4.66
CA ASN A 173 -18.70 -16.61 -5.73
C ASN A 173 -17.48 -17.55 -5.91
N PRO A 174 -17.60 -18.69 -6.63
CA PRO A 174 -16.54 -19.69 -6.73
C PRO A 174 -15.19 -19.22 -7.28
N TYR A 175 -15.14 -18.11 -8.03
CA TYR A 175 -13.88 -17.48 -8.46
C TYR A 175 -12.95 -17.21 -7.28
N TYR A 176 -13.50 -16.79 -6.13
CA TYR A 176 -12.70 -16.43 -4.96
C TYR A 176 -12.05 -17.62 -4.26
N LEU A 177 -12.37 -18.88 -4.63
CA LEU A 177 -11.54 -20.02 -4.19
C LEU A 177 -10.08 -19.86 -4.62
N GLY A 178 -9.84 -19.12 -5.71
CA GLY A 178 -8.52 -18.77 -6.21
C GLY A 178 -7.83 -17.61 -5.47
N ASN A 179 -8.46 -16.94 -4.50
CA ASN A 179 -7.90 -15.77 -3.79
C ASN A 179 -6.41 -15.92 -3.43
N PRO A 180 -5.96 -17.03 -2.79
CA PRO A 180 -4.56 -17.18 -2.42
C PRO A 180 -3.61 -17.27 -3.62
N VAL A 181 -4.05 -17.94 -4.69
CA VAL A 181 -3.27 -18.05 -5.94
C VAL A 181 -3.21 -16.70 -6.64
N TYR A 182 -4.33 -15.99 -6.73
CA TYR A 182 -4.39 -14.67 -7.35
C TYR A 182 -3.55 -13.65 -6.58
N ALA A 183 -3.56 -13.70 -5.24
CA ALA A 183 -2.71 -12.87 -4.39
C ALA A 183 -1.23 -13.17 -4.60
N PHE A 184 -0.85 -14.45 -4.71
CA PHE A 184 0.53 -14.85 -4.99
C PHE A 184 1.01 -14.37 -6.37
N LEU A 185 0.15 -14.51 -7.39
CA LEU A 185 0.44 -14.00 -8.73
C LEU A 185 0.54 -12.47 -8.73
N LEU A 186 -0.38 -11.77 -8.06
CA LEU A 186 -0.32 -10.32 -7.91
C LEU A 186 0.98 -9.89 -7.20
N MET A 187 1.37 -10.57 -6.12
CA MET A 187 2.64 -10.31 -5.43
C MET A 187 3.86 -10.49 -6.34
N THR A 188 3.84 -11.52 -7.20
CA THR A 188 4.93 -11.82 -8.13
C THR A 188 5.02 -10.79 -9.27
N PHE A 189 3.86 -10.33 -9.75
CA PHE A 189 3.73 -9.42 -10.90
C PHE A 189 3.22 -8.02 -10.50
N PHE A 190 3.54 -7.57 -9.28
CA PHE A 190 2.87 -6.44 -8.65
C PHE A 190 2.86 -5.15 -9.47
N GLU A 191 4.00 -4.76 -10.07
CA GLU A 191 4.05 -3.58 -10.94
C GLU A 191 3.08 -3.64 -12.13
N TRP A 192 2.86 -4.84 -12.68
CA TRP A 192 1.95 -5.07 -13.81
C TRP A 192 0.51 -5.06 -13.34
N GLY A 193 0.26 -5.60 -12.15
CA GLY A 193 -1.03 -5.48 -11.47
C GLY A 193 -1.42 -4.02 -11.26
N VAL A 194 -0.52 -3.21 -10.70
CA VAL A 194 -0.72 -1.77 -10.47
C VAL A 194 -0.98 -1.04 -11.79
N MET A 195 -0.24 -1.35 -12.87
CA MET A 195 -0.49 -0.75 -14.19
C MET A 195 -1.88 -1.10 -14.75
N LEU A 196 -2.30 -2.36 -14.65
CA LEU A 196 -3.56 -2.82 -15.25
C LEU A 196 -4.79 -2.47 -14.42
N HIS A 197 -4.59 -2.11 -13.15
CA HIS A 197 -5.66 -1.89 -12.18
C HIS A 197 -6.60 -0.72 -12.54
N ASP A 198 -6.04 0.36 -13.11
CA ASP A 198 -6.79 1.54 -13.55
C ASP A 198 -7.62 1.28 -14.82
N LEU A 199 -7.50 0.11 -15.47
CA LEU A 199 -8.34 -0.25 -16.62
C LEU A 199 -9.80 -0.50 -16.23
N GLU A 200 -10.10 -0.79 -14.96
CA GLU A 200 -11.43 -1.16 -14.52
C GLU A 200 -12.03 -2.29 -15.38
N THR A 201 -11.29 -3.39 -15.50
CA THR A 201 -11.66 -4.49 -16.40
C THR A 201 -13.05 -5.05 -16.13
N GLU A 202 -13.50 -5.04 -14.88
CA GLU A 202 -14.86 -5.38 -14.49
C GLU A 202 -15.91 -4.40 -15.02
N ASN A 203 -15.61 -3.11 -15.09
CA ASN A 203 -16.51 -2.09 -15.68
C ASN A 203 -16.51 -2.17 -17.21
N ILE A 204 -15.40 -2.59 -17.83
CA ILE A 204 -15.34 -2.91 -19.25
C ILE A 204 -16.23 -4.13 -19.55
N VAL A 205 -16.08 -5.22 -18.79
CA VAL A 205 -16.88 -6.44 -18.94
C VAL A 205 -18.36 -6.17 -18.65
N ALA A 206 -18.67 -5.33 -17.66
CA ALA A 206 -20.03 -4.90 -17.36
C ALA A 206 -20.61 -3.86 -18.34
N GLY A 207 -19.84 -3.41 -19.34
CA GLY A 207 -20.26 -2.42 -20.33
C GLY A 207 -20.41 -0.99 -19.80
N LYS A 208 -19.95 -0.71 -18.57
CA LYS A 208 -19.99 0.61 -17.93
C LYS A 208 -18.88 1.54 -18.43
N ARG A 209 -17.76 0.98 -18.92
CA ARG A 209 -16.65 1.72 -19.52
C ARG A 209 -16.53 1.41 -21.00
N LYS A 210 -16.46 2.44 -21.84
CA LYS A 210 -16.42 2.27 -23.31
C LYS A 210 -14.98 2.16 -23.80
N TRP A 211 -14.81 1.44 -24.92
CA TRP A 211 -13.49 1.25 -25.54
C TRP A 211 -12.79 2.56 -25.93
N HIS A 212 -13.56 3.60 -26.26
CA HIS A 212 -13.02 4.93 -26.57
C HIS A 212 -12.19 5.50 -25.42
N ASP A 213 -12.63 5.30 -24.18
CA ASP A 213 -11.96 5.81 -22.97
C ASP A 213 -10.76 4.95 -22.57
N VAL A 214 -10.81 3.65 -22.89
CA VAL A 214 -9.78 2.66 -22.55
C VAL A 214 -8.59 2.70 -23.50
N LYS A 215 -8.84 2.94 -24.79
CA LYS A 215 -7.81 2.86 -25.84
C LYS A 215 -6.62 3.81 -25.59
N PRO A 216 -6.81 5.12 -25.25
CA PRO A 216 -5.69 6.01 -24.97
C PRO A 216 -4.86 5.57 -23.75
N LEU A 217 -5.52 5.08 -22.69
CA LEU A 217 -4.86 4.58 -21.49
C LEU A 217 -3.98 3.37 -21.80
N LEU A 218 -4.50 2.39 -22.54
CA LEU A 218 -3.73 1.23 -22.98
C LEU A 218 -2.53 1.62 -23.84
N GLN A 219 -2.66 2.61 -24.73
CA GLN A 219 -1.54 3.11 -25.52
C GLN A 219 -0.45 3.73 -24.63
N GLY A 220 -0.85 4.49 -23.61
CA GLY A 220 0.07 5.03 -22.59
C GLY A 220 0.81 3.93 -21.83
N MET A 221 0.06 2.96 -21.31
CA MET A 221 0.58 1.78 -20.60
C MET A 221 1.60 1.02 -21.46
N TRP A 222 1.22 0.62 -22.68
CA TRP A 222 2.10 -0.15 -23.55
C TRP A 222 3.34 0.62 -24.01
N ARG A 223 3.22 1.93 -24.23
CA ARG A 223 4.37 2.78 -24.56
C ARG A 223 5.36 2.80 -23.40
N LYS A 224 4.89 2.91 -22.16
CA LYS A 224 5.77 2.92 -20.99
C LYS A 224 6.32 1.53 -20.69
N ALA A 225 5.47 0.52 -20.60
CA ALA A 225 5.86 -0.87 -20.39
C ALA A 225 6.85 -1.36 -21.44
N GLY A 226 6.64 -1.00 -22.72
CA GLY A 226 7.56 -1.32 -23.81
C GLY A 226 8.93 -0.68 -23.63
N LYS A 227 9.01 0.58 -23.19
CA LYS A 227 10.28 1.24 -22.86
C LYS A 227 11.01 0.55 -21.70
N GLN A 228 10.29 0.19 -20.63
CA GLN A 228 10.89 -0.51 -19.49
C GLN A 228 11.37 -1.91 -19.87
N ALA A 229 10.55 -2.67 -20.61
CA ALA A 229 10.92 -4.00 -21.09
C ALA A 229 12.11 -3.96 -22.04
N LEU A 230 12.15 -2.98 -22.97
CA LEU A 230 13.30 -2.77 -23.85
C LEU A 230 14.56 -2.45 -23.05
N LYS A 231 14.46 -1.57 -22.05
CA LYS A 231 15.58 -1.20 -21.19
C LYS A 231 16.12 -2.40 -20.41
N ASP A 232 15.28 -3.06 -19.62
CA ASP A 232 15.71 -4.10 -18.67
C ASP A 232 15.93 -5.47 -19.33
N TYR A 233 15.28 -5.80 -20.44
CA TYR A 233 15.38 -7.14 -21.03
C TYR A 233 16.07 -7.20 -22.39
N VAL A 234 16.42 -6.04 -22.97
CA VAL A 234 17.16 -5.98 -24.24
C VAL A 234 18.42 -5.13 -24.11
N ILE A 235 18.31 -3.85 -23.75
CA ILE A 235 19.45 -2.91 -23.76
C ILE A 235 20.51 -3.33 -22.75
N PHE A 236 20.17 -3.44 -21.46
CA PHE A 236 21.15 -3.81 -20.44
C PHE A 236 21.74 -5.21 -20.64
N PRO A 237 20.93 -6.24 -20.93
CA PRO A 237 21.46 -7.54 -21.32
C PRO A 237 22.40 -7.50 -22.54
N ALA A 238 22.06 -6.76 -23.60
CA ALA A 238 22.92 -6.63 -24.79
C ALA A 238 24.25 -5.96 -24.46
N LEU A 239 24.27 -4.96 -23.56
CA LEU A 239 25.50 -4.31 -23.11
C LEU A 239 26.44 -5.30 -22.38
N THR A 240 25.91 -6.33 -21.73
CA THR A 240 26.72 -7.38 -21.09
C THR A 240 27.22 -8.47 -22.05
N GLY A 241 26.94 -8.35 -23.35
CA GLY A 241 27.47 -9.22 -24.40
C GLY A 241 27.20 -10.71 -24.14
N PRO A 242 28.24 -11.55 -23.95
CA PRO A 242 28.06 -12.99 -23.73
C PRO A 242 27.27 -13.33 -22.45
N PHE A 243 27.11 -12.39 -21.53
CA PHE A 243 26.38 -12.58 -20.28
C PHE A 243 24.89 -12.18 -20.37
N PHE A 244 24.38 -11.92 -21.58
CA PHE A 244 22.99 -11.52 -21.85
C PHE A 244 21.97 -12.27 -20.99
N ALA A 245 21.98 -13.60 -21.04
CA ALA A 245 20.99 -14.42 -20.33
C ALA A 245 21.10 -14.27 -18.81
N SER A 246 22.32 -14.15 -18.27
CA SER A 246 22.55 -13.94 -16.85
C SER A 246 22.02 -12.57 -16.39
N THR A 247 22.21 -11.53 -17.20
CA THR A 247 21.69 -10.19 -16.93
C THR A 247 20.16 -10.14 -17.01
N VAL A 248 19.53 -10.86 -17.96
CA VAL A 248 18.07 -11.00 -18.00
C VAL A 248 17.56 -11.63 -16.71
N VAL A 249 18.17 -12.74 -16.26
CA VAL A 249 17.79 -13.40 -15.01
C VAL A 249 17.99 -12.47 -13.81
N GLY A 250 19.10 -11.72 -13.77
CA GLY A 250 19.38 -10.77 -12.71
C GLY A 250 18.34 -9.63 -12.65
N ASN A 251 17.92 -9.11 -13.80
CA ASN A 251 16.88 -8.07 -13.89
C ASN A 251 15.50 -8.61 -13.50
N VAL A 252 15.15 -9.84 -13.91
CA VAL A 252 13.92 -10.51 -13.46
C VAL A 252 13.93 -10.68 -11.93
N ALA A 253 15.04 -11.15 -11.36
CA ALA A 253 15.18 -11.33 -9.93
C ALA A 253 15.08 -10.00 -9.16
N ALA A 254 15.71 -8.92 -9.65
CA ALA A 254 15.62 -7.60 -9.04
C ALA A 254 14.19 -7.02 -9.07
N ASN A 255 13.47 -7.18 -10.19
CA ASN A 255 12.06 -6.80 -10.28
C ASN A 255 11.16 -7.65 -9.38
N LEU A 256 11.45 -8.95 -9.25
CA LEU A 256 10.73 -9.84 -8.33
C LEU A 256 10.93 -9.42 -6.86
N ILE A 257 12.16 -9.09 -6.46
CA ILE A 257 12.48 -8.55 -5.13
C ILE A 257 11.64 -7.31 -4.85
N ARG A 258 11.63 -6.33 -5.76
CA ARG A 258 10.81 -5.12 -5.62
C ARG A 258 9.31 -5.46 -5.54
N ASN A 259 8.80 -6.34 -6.41
CA ASN A 259 7.38 -6.70 -6.43
C ASN A 259 6.92 -7.33 -5.12
N VAL A 260 7.64 -8.35 -4.63
CA VAL A 260 7.33 -9.01 -3.36
C VAL A 260 7.39 -8.02 -2.20
N TRP A 261 8.41 -7.17 -2.16
CA TRP A 261 8.57 -6.18 -1.10
C TRP A 261 7.43 -5.16 -1.09
N THR A 262 7.19 -4.52 -2.24
CA THR A 262 6.19 -3.45 -2.39
C THR A 262 4.77 -3.95 -2.12
N TYR A 263 4.41 -5.11 -2.69
CA TYR A 263 3.15 -5.79 -2.39
C TYR A 263 2.98 -6.00 -0.88
N SER A 264 4.03 -6.52 -0.23
CA SER A 264 3.97 -6.86 1.19
C SER A 264 3.76 -5.64 2.07
N ILE A 265 4.45 -4.53 1.79
CA ILE A 265 4.27 -3.27 2.53
C ILE A 265 2.87 -2.70 2.30
N ILE A 266 2.44 -2.55 1.05
CA ILE A 266 1.15 -1.92 0.73
C ILE A 266 -0.02 -2.72 1.31
N PHE A 267 0.01 -4.05 1.20
CA PHE A 267 -1.07 -4.88 1.75
C PHE A 267 -1.11 -4.85 3.28
N CYS A 268 0.05 -4.77 3.95
CA CYS A 268 0.10 -4.57 5.40
C CYS A 268 -0.46 -3.21 5.82
N GLY A 269 -0.48 -2.21 4.93
CA GLY A 269 -1.08 -0.91 5.20
C GLY A 269 -2.61 -0.92 5.29
N HIS A 270 -3.29 -1.81 4.55
CA HIS A 270 -4.74 -1.71 4.33
C HIS A 270 -5.57 -2.95 4.68
N PHE A 271 -4.94 -4.11 4.82
CA PHE A 271 -5.67 -5.37 5.01
C PHE A 271 -5.33 -6.21 6.24
N PRO A 272 -4.42 -5.84 7.16
CA PRO A 272 -4.22 -6.68 8.33
C PRO A 272 -5.43 -6.67 9.26
N THR A 273 -5.37 -7.51 10.28
CA THR A 273 -6.41 -7.50 11.33
C THR A 273 -6.49 -6.13 12.00
N GLY A 274 -7.70 -5.67 12.28
CA GLY A 274 -7.96 -4.37 12.90
C GLY A 274 -8.14 -3.21 11.91
N VAL A 275 -7.86 -3.40 10.61
CA VAL A 275 -8.21 -2.41 9.59
C VAL A 275 -9.67 -2.58 9.15
N GLN A 276 -10.38 -1.46 9.11
CA GLN A 276 -11.79 -1.40 8.75
C GLN A 276 -11.99 -1.08 7.26
N THR A 277 -13.14 -1.52 6.74
CA THR A 277 -13.69 -1.11 5.45
C THR A 277 -15.04 -0.46 5.68
N PHE A 278 -15.42 0.44 4.77
CA PHE A 278 -16.58 1.29 4.93
C PHE A 278 -17.53 1.15 3.75
N SER A 279 -18.82 1.31 3.99
CA SER A 279 -19.83 1.45 2.95
C SER A 279 -19.89 2.90 2.44
N LYS A 280 -20.57 3.10 1.30
CA LYS A 280 -20.79 4.45 0.75
C LYS A 280 -21.74 5.24 1.63
N GLU A 281 -22.68 4.54 2.25
CA GLU A 281 -23.70 5.11 3.13
C GLU A 281 -23.08 5.60 4.44
N GLU A 282 -22.13 4.87 5.02
CA GLU A 282 -21.38 5.28 6.22
C GLU A 282 -20.50 6.50 6.01
N THR A 283 -20.15 6.80 4.76
CA THR A 283 -19.17 7.84 4.40
C THR A 283 -19.78 8.98 3.59
N ALA A 284 -21.08 8.92 3.30
CA ALA A 284 -21.78 9.98 2.60
C ALA A 284 -21.65 11.30 3.37
N ASP A 285 -21.33 12.38 2.64
CA ASP A 285 -21.20 13.76 3.12
C ASP A 285 -20.27 13.91 4.35
N GLU A 286 -19.17 13.16 4.38
CA GLU A 286 -18.26 13.17 5.53
C GLU A 286 -17.64 14.55 5.82
N SER A 287 -17.55 14.90 7.11
CA SER A 287 -16.77 16.06 7.54
C SER A 287 -15.27 15.80 7.41
N ARG A 288 -14.45 16.86 7.51
CA ARG A 288 -12.98 16.74 7.54
C ARG A 288 -12.50 15.83 8.68
N GLY A 289 -13.11 15.96 9.86
CA GLY A 289 -12.79 15.14 11.03
C GLY A 289 -13.22 13.68 10.82
N GLU A 290 -14.41 13.45 10.25
CA GLU A 290 -14.88 12.11 9.92
C GLU A 290 -13.97 11.42 8.89
N TRP A 291 -13.53 12.16 7.87
CA TRP A 291 -12.53 11.69 6.90
C TRP A 291 -11.25 11.26 7.63
N TYR A 292 -10.74 12.06 8.56
CA TYR A 292 -9.54 11.70 9.34
C TYR A 292 -9.72 10.42 10.15
N VAL A 293 -10.85 10.28 10.86
CA VAL A 293 -11.16 9.06 11.60
C VAL A 293 -11.17 7.86 10.66
N ARG A 294 -11.82 7.97 9.50
CA ARG A 294 -11.83 6.91 8.49
C ARG A 294 -10.44 6.54 8.00
N GLN A 295 -9.59 7.52 7.70
CA GLN A 295 -8.21 7.28 7.26
C GLN A 295 -7.40 6.50 8.30
N MET A 296 -7.58 6.82 9.59
CA MET A 296 -6.91 6.15 10.70
C MET A 296 -7.40 4.71 10.89
N LEU A 297 -8.72 4.50 10.83
CA LEU A 297 -9.33 3.18 10.98
C LEU A 297 -9.13 2.27 9.74
N GLY A 298 -8.97 2.88 8.57
CA GLY A 298 -8.72 2.21 7.29
C GLY A 298 -7.24 1.87 7.02
N SER A 299 -6.35 2.16 7.96
CA SER A 299 -4.91 2.00 7.79
C SER A 299 -4.23 1.32 8.98
N ALA A 300 -3.09 0.70 8.74
CA ALA A 300 -2.27 0.07 9.77
C ALA A 300 -0.78 0.31 9.56
N ASN A 301 -0.08 0.51 10.67
CA ASN A 301 1.35 0.74 10.70
C ASN A 301 2.15 -0.55 10.90
N ILE A 302 3.42 -0.48 10.51
CA ILE A 302 4.41 -1.54 10.63
C ILE A 302 5.58 -1.04 11.46
N GLU A 303 5.85 -1.71 12.57
CA GLU A 303 7.03 -1.43 13.39
C GLU A 303 8.32 -1.86 12.68
N GLY A 304 9.37 -1.06 12.79
CA GLY A 304 10.62 -1.32 12.11
C GLY A 304 11.79 -0.47 12.59
N SER A 305 12.96 -0.73 12.01
CA SER A 305 14.14 0.11 12.18
C SER A 305 14.12 1.30 11.20
N PRO A 306 14.96 2.33 11.38
CA PRO A 306 15.06 3.44 10.41
C PRO A 306 15.32 2.97 8.98
N LEU A 307 16.13 1.93 8.78
CA LEU A 307 16.35 1.35 7.46
C LEU A 307 15.08 0.69 6.91
N PHE A 308 14.30 0.00 7.75
CA PHE A 308 13.03 -0.58 7.33
C PHE A 308 12.06 0.51 6.84
N HIS A 309 11.96 1.61 7.59
CA HIS A 309 11.12 2.75 7.21
C HIS A 309 11.52 3.31 5.84
N ILE A 310 12.81 3.58 5.61
CA ILE A 310 13.33 4.02 4.30
C ILE A 310 13.04 2.99 3.19
N MET A 311 13.29 1.71 3.45
CA MET A 311 13.02 0.65 2.46
C MET A 311 11.53 0.52 2.14
N SER A 312 10.65 0.93 3.05
CA SER A 312 9.20 0.94 2.84
C SER A 312 8.68 2.24 2.21
N GLY A 313 9.53 3.21 1.84
CA GLY A 313 9.04 4.53 1.42
C GLY A 313 8.40 5.34 2.55
N ASN A 314 8.71 4.98 3.80
CA ASN A 314 8.01 5.32 5.03
C ASN A 314 6.52 4.88 5.09
N LEU A 315 6.03 4.04 4.16
CA LEU A 315 4.69 3.43 4.20
C LEU A 315 4.49 2.44 5.36
N SER A 316 5.54 2.13 6.12
CA SER A 316 5.42 1.59 7.48
C SER A 316 4.57 2.48 8.41
N HIS A 317 4.38 3.75 8.08
CA HIS A 317 3.56 4.73 8.80
C HIS A 317 2.33 5.08 7.94
N GLN A 318 1.54 4.05 7.58
CA GLN A 318 0.39 4.17 6.69
C GLN A 318 -0.71 5.07 7.26
N ILE A 319 -0.91 5.08 8.57
CA ILE A 319 -1.86 5.98 9.23
C ILE A 319 -1.47 7.43 8.94
N GLU A 320 -0.22 7.81 9.22
CA GLU A 320 0.31 9.15 8.95
C GLU A 320 0.28 9.49 7.46
N HIS A 321 0.61 8.52 6.60
CA HIS A 321 0.55 8.68 5.16
C HIS A 321 -0.86 9.00 4.67
N HIS A 322 -1.88 8.33 5.18
CA HIS A 322 -3.27 8.58 4.78
C HIS A 322 -3.85 9.86 5.40
N LEU A 323 -3.37 10.25 6.58
CA LEU A 323 -3.71 11.55 7.16
C LEU A 323 -3.13 12.71 6.34
N PHE A 324 -1.87 12.57 5.90
CA PHE A 324 -1.09 13.66 5.31
C PHE A 324 -0.22 13.19 4.12
N PRO A 325 -0.82 12.70 3.02
CA PRO A 325 -0.08 12.03 1.94
C PRO A 325 0.91 12.94 1.21
N ASP A 326 0.71 14.26 1.32
CA ASP A 326 1.49 15.31 0.70
C ASP A 326 2.61 15.89 1.58
N LEU A 327 2.83 15.34 2.79
CA LEU A 327 4.01 15.66 3.59
C LEU A 327 5.20 14.76 3.20
N PRO A 328 6.45 15.25 3.18
CA PRO A 328 7.64 14.42 3.03
C PRO A 328 7.63 13.21 3.96
N ALA A 329 7.64 12.01 3.38
CA ALA A 329 7.35 10.78 4.12
C ALA A 329 8.35 10.49 5.25
N HIS A 330 9.58 10.98 5.15
CA HIS A 330 10.57 10.89 6.23
C HIS A 330 10.19 11.68 7.51
N ARG A 331 9.15 12.54 7.45
CA ARG A 331 8.55 13.21 8.60
C ARG A 331 7.53 12.34 9.32
N TYR A 332 6.96 11.30 8.69
CA TYR A 332 5.97 10.43 9.33
C TYR A 332 6.47 9.83 10.66
N PRO A 333 7.70 9.28 10.76
CA PRO A 333 8.20 8.78 12.04
C PRO A 333 8.32 9.86 13.13
N GLN A 334 8.44 11.14 12.74
CA GLN A 334 8.57 12.27 13.67
C GLN A 334 7.21 12.69 14.23
N ILE A 335 6.15 12.61 13.42
CA ILE A 335 4.79 13.01 13.81
C ILE A 335 3.96 11.85 14.38
N ALA A 336 4.33 10.60 14.10
CA ALA A 336 3.64 9.41 14.57
C ALA A 336 3.41 9.37 16.11
N PRO A 337 4.34 9.82 16.98
CA PRO A 337 4.07 9.90 18.41
C PRO A 337 2.94 10.88 18.77
N GLU A 338 2.83 12.02 18.07
CA GLU A 338 1.74 12.99 18.26
C GLU A 338 0.42 12.40 17.76
N VAL A 339 0.40 11.76 16.58
CA VAL A 339 -0.79 11.07 16.04
C VAL A 339 -1.27 9.97 16.99
N LYS A 340 -0.35 9.15 17.51
CA LYS A 340 -0.67 8.11 18.49
C LYS A 340 -1.22 8.70 19.80
N ALA A 341 -0.71 9.85 20.26
CA ALA A 341 -1.25 10.52 21.43
C ALA A 341 -2.68 11.05 21.19
N LEU A 342 -2.96 11.54 19.99
CA LEU A 342 -4.33 11.91 19.58
C LEU A 342 -5.25 10.69 19.55
N CYS A 343 -4.81 9.56 18.98
CA CYS A 343 -5.56 8.31 19.06
C CYS A 343 -5.96 7.97 20.50
N GLN A 344 -4.98 8.03 21.42
CA GLN A 344 -5.23 7.76 22.85
C GLN A 344 -6.17 8.77 23.49
N LYS A 345 -6.06 10.07 23.16
CA LYS A 345 -6.93 11.13 23.67
C LYS A 345 -8.41 10.88 23.32
N TYR A 346 -8.66 10.37 22.12
CA TYR A 346 -10.01 10.14 21.59
C TYR A 346 -10.44 8.66 21.61
N ASP A 347 -9.71 7.80 22.33
CA ASP A 347 -9.98 6.35 22.42
C ASP A 347 -10.06 5.63 21.05
N LEU A 348 -9.34 6.16 20.05
CA LEU A 348 -9.22 5.56 18.73
C LEU A 348 -8.11 4.50 18.73
N PRO A 349 -8.31 3.36 18.03
CA PRO A 349 -7.25 2.38 17.85
C PRO A 349 -6.14 2.95 16.98
N TYR A 350 -4.89 2.78 17.43
CA TYR A 350 -3.70 3.04 16.63
C TYR A 350 -3.13 1.70 16.16
N ASN A 351 -3.64 1.17 15.04
CA ASN A 351 -3.30 -0.17 14.57
C ASN A 351 -1.84 -0.24 14.12
N THR A 352 -1.00 -0.90 14.91
CA THR A 352 0.43 -1.05 14.64
C THR A 352 0.90 -2.44 15.06
N GLY A 353 1.90 -2.98 14.36
CA GLY A 353 2.50 -4.26 14.72
C GLY A 353 3.72 -4.60 13.89
N GLY A 354 4.45 -5.66 14.29
CA GLY A 354 5.63 -6.12 13.55
C GLY A 354 5.27 -6.66 12.16
N PHE A 355 6.17 -6.45 11.19
CA PHE A 355 5.97 -6.82 9.78
C PHE A 355 5.44 -8.25 9.57
N PHE A 356 6.07 -9.26 10.18
CA PHE A 356 5.67 -10.66 10.01
C PHE A 356 4.29 -10.96 10.60
N HIS A 357 3.89 -10.25 11.65
CA HIS A 357 2.54 -10.34 12.18
C HIS A 357 1.54 -9.75 11.18
N GLN A 358 1.77 -8.50 10.74
CA GLN A 358 0.88 -7.81 9.81
C GLN A 358 0.67 -8.63 8.53
N ILE A 359 1.75 -9.03 7.85
CA ILE A 359 1.64 -9.81 6.60
C ILE A 359 0.99 -11.18 6.83
N GLY A 360 1.25 -11.82 7.98
CA GLY A 360 0.60 -13.07 8.37
C GLY A 360 -0.91 -12.92 8.51
N THR A 361 -1.38 -11.81 9.10
CA THR A 361 -2.83 -11.53 9.21
C THR A 361 -3.47 -11.22 7.85
N VAL A 362 -2.77 -10.51 6.96
CA VAL A 362 -3.22 -10.25 5.58
C VAL A 362 -3.43 -11.57 4.85
N TRP A 363 -2.43 -12.45 4.83
CA TRP A 363 -2.56 -13.75 4.17
C TRP A 363 -3.65 -14.61 4.83
N GLY A 364 -3.73 -14.61 6.16
CA GLY A 364 -4.82 -15.26 6.89
C GLY A 364 -6.20 -14.77 6.43
N LYS A 365 -6.37 -13.45 6.24
CA LYS A 365 -7.59 -12.84 5.69
C LYS A 365 -7.84 -13.31 4.25
N ILE A 366 -6.83 -13.32 3.38
CA ILE A 366 -6.93 -13.80 1.98
C ILE A 366 -7.43 -15.25 1.93
N PHE A 367 -6.84 -16.14 2.74
CA PHE A 367 -7.26 -17.55 2.83
C PHE A 367 -8.68 -17.69 3.40
N LYS A 368 -9.03 -16.93 4.44
CA LYS A 368 -10.37 -16.93 5.02
C LYS A 368 -11.41 -16.48 4.00
N LEU A 369 -11.18 -15.37 3.31
CA LEU A 369 -12.13 -14.78 2.36
C LEU A 369 -12.23 -15.54 1.04
N ALA A 370 -11.33 -16.50 0.79
CA ALA A 370 -11.47 -17.44 -0.31
C ALA A 370 -12.72 -18.33 -0.17
N LEU A 371 -13.16 -18.57 1.07
CA LEU A 371 -14.34 -19.35 1.40
C LEU A 371 -15.57 -18.45 1.66
N PRO A 372 -16.80 -18.98 1.51
CA PRO A 372 -18.02 -18.25 1.84
C PRO A 372 -18.11 -17.98 3.35
N ASN A 373 -18.74 -16.85 3.73
CA ASN A 373 -18.85 -16.41 5.13
C ASN A 373 -19.54 -17.47 6.03
N SER A 374 -20.44 -18.30 5.48
CA SER A 374 -21.11 -19.38 6.20
C SER A 374 -20.15 -20.43 6.76
N LEU A 375 -18.94 -20.58 6.19
CA LEU A 375 -17.91 -21.52 6.64
C LEU A 375 -16.90 -20.88 7.60
N THR A 376 -16.78 -19.56 7.58
CA THR A 376 -15.70 -18.83 8.28
C THR A 376 -16.18 -17.90 9.40
N GLY A 377 -17.49 -17.72 9.53
CA GLY A 377 -18.12 -16.78 10.45
C GLY A 377 -17.97 -15.32 10.01
N SER A 378 -18.83 -14.47 10.56
CA SER A 378 -18.80 -13.01 10.36
C SER A 378 -17.61 -12.35 11.07
N ALA A 379 -17.19 -11.20 10.58
CA ALA A 379 -16.20 -10.35 11.23
C ALA A 379 -16.75 -9.78 12.55
N ALA A 380 -15.82 -9.36 13.43
CA ALA A 380 -16.20 -8.58 14.61
C ALA A 380 -16.83 -7.25 14.16
N PRO A 381 -17.83 -6.72 14.89
CA PRO A 381 -18.43 -5.43 14.59
C PRO A 381 -17.41 -4.29 14.63
N ALA A 382 -17.75 -3.15 14.02
CA ALA A 382 -16.92 -1.95 14.00
C ALA A 382 -16.50 -1.57 15.44
N SER A 383 -15.21 -1.32 15.65
CA SER A 383 -14.68 -0.97 16.97
C SER A 383 -14.95 0.48 17.35
N VAL A 384 -15.37 1.32 16.39
CA VAL A 384 -15.63 2.75 16.58
C VAL A 384 -16.91 3.14 15.84
N ILE A 385 -17.78 3.90 16.52
CA ILE A 385 -19.01 4.49 16.00
C ILE A 385 -18.86 6.02 16.05
N VAL A 386 -19.24 6.71 14.98
CA VAL A 386 -19.13 8.18 14.89
C VAL A 386 -20.52 8.82 14.90
N GLU A 387 -20.77 9.76 15.82
CA GLU A 387 -21.99 10.57 15.84
C GLU A 387 -21.90 11.69 14.80
N ARG A 388 -22.60 11.51 13.68
CA ARG A 388 -22.50 12.41 12.51
C ARG A 388 -23.28 13.71 12.63
N LYS A 389 -24.16 13.82 13.62
CA LYS A 389 -24.98 15.02 13.86
C LYS A 389 -24.83 15.45 15.29
N LYS A 390 -24.70 16.76 15.47
CA LYS A 390 -24.87 17.38 16.78
C LYS A 390 -26.26 17.03 17.30
N THR A 391 -26.31 16.26 18.38
CA THR A 391 -27.54 16.03 19.13
C THR A 391 -27.89 17.36 19.78
N ASP A 392 -28.94 18.02 19.28
CA ASP A 392 -29.48 19.21 19.94
C ASP A 392 -29.87 18.79 21.36
N ALA A 393 -29.20 19.36 22.35
CA ALA A 393 -29.54 19.14 23.76
C ALA A 393 -31.00 19.56 23.97
N ALA A 394 -31.84 18.59 24.34
CA ALA A 394 -33.25 18.79 24.64
C ALA A 394 -33.48 19.70 25.85
#